data_AF-A0A9Q8P9X9-F1
#
_entry.id   AF-A0A9Q8P9X9-F1
#
_cell.length_a   1.000
_cell.length_b   1.000
_cell.length_c   1.000
_cell.angle_alpha   90.00
_cell.angle_beta   90.00
_cell.angle_gamma   90.00
#
_symmetry.space_group_name_H-M   'P 1'
#
loop_
_entity.id
_entity.type
_entity.pdbx_description
1 polymer ?
#
loop_
_entity_poly.entity_id
_entity_poly.type
_entity_poly.pdbx_seq_one_letter_code
_entity_poly.pdbx_strand_id
1 'polypeptide(L)'
;MSSQELPSQQQTLEARVEPPSSDIPLPSSPSQRRSEEIKKETPPNTEPSQELACSQPEKPTNPRLVALGTKRTNLEAKLADFQSQREALIKEAKMPSGLEMPEDWTDEQRSKQAMDGANATIKDHIALLHSYNEIKDIGLALMGLVAEKRQARVTTIMEEFGMSEKD
;
A
#
# COMPACT_ATOMS: atom_id res chain seq x y z
N MET A 1 -32.68 -64.03 28.54
CA MET A 1 -32.76 -63.34 27.24
C MET A 1 -31.84 -62.14 27.33
N SER A 2 -30.60 -62.24 26.83
CA SER A 2 -30.14 -62.02 25.44
C SER A 2 -29.71 -60.55 25.27
N SER A 3 -28.40 -60.23 25.42
CA SER A 3 -27.39 -59.99 24.35
C SER A 3 -27.28 -58.49 24.00
N GLN A 4 -26.11 -57.85 24.21
CA GLN A 4 -25.05 -57.53 23.21
C GLN A 4 -25.52 -56.38 22.26
N GLU A 5 -24.82 -55.25 22.05
CA GLU A 5 -23.46 -55.05 21.52
C GLU A 5 -22.86 -53.63 21.80
N LEU A 6 -21.52 -53.52 21.76
CA LEU A 6 -20.70 -52.32 21.43
C LEU A 6 -20.49 -52.27 19.89
N PRO A 7 -20.09 -51.16 19.18
CA PRO A 7 -18.82 -50.44 19.39
C PRO A 7 -18.70 -48.95 18.88
N SER A 8 -17.47 -48.40 18.99
CA SER A 8 -16.85 -47.32 18.18
C SER A 8 -17.01 -45.87 18.66
N GLN A 9 -15.99 -45.21 19.23
CA GLN A 9 -14.75 -44.64 18.64
C GLN A 9 -14.98 -43.40 17.74
N GLN A 10 -14.81 -42.20 18.31
CA GLN A 10 -14.06 -41.06 17.75
C GLN A 10 -13.98 -39.96 18.83
N GLN A 11 -12.92 -39.93 19.64
CA GLN A 11 -11.63 -39.29 19.37
C GLN A 11 -11.71 -37.76 19.36
N THR A 12 -11.67 -37.21 20.58
CA THR A 12 -11.24 -35.86 20.90
C THR A 12 -9.79 -35.68 20.42
N LEU A 13 -9.56 -34.81 19.44
CA LEU A 13 -8.24 -34.26 19.16
C LEU A 13 -8.34 -32.74 19.14
N GLU A 14 -7.76 -32.16 20.18
CA GLU A 14 -7.36 -30.76 20.24
C GLU A 14 -6.46 -30.43 19.04
N ALA A 15 -6.84 -29.42 18.27
CA ALA A 15 -5.94 -28.74 17.36
C ALA A 15 -6.06 -27.24 17.62
N ARG A 16 -5.30 -26.80 18.62
CA ARG A 16 -4.85 -25.43 18.85
C ARG A 16 -4.19 -24.94 17.56
N VAL A 17 -4.84 -24.02 16.84
CA VAL A 17 -4.23 -23.34 15.68
C VAL A 17 -3.44 -22.15 16.21
N GLU A 18 -2.12 -22.33 16.27
CA GLU A 18 -1.13 -21.27 16.46
C GLU A 18 -1.05 -20.37 15.21
N PRO A 19 -0.67 -19.09 15.37
CA PRO A 19 -0.54 -18.15 14.26
C PRO A 19 0.65 -18.51 13.35
N PRO A 20 0.58 -18.24 12.03
CA PRO A 20 1.71 -18.49 11.16
C PRO A 20 2.89 -17.59 11.54
N SER A 21 3.94 -18.26 12.00
CA SER A 21 5.28 -17.74 12.27
C SER A 21 5.83 -16.95 11.08
N SER A 22 6.41 -15.79 11.40
CA SER A 22 7.16 -14.94 10.48
C SER A 22 8.55 -15.51 10.28
N ASP A 23 8.80 -16.20 9.16
CA ASP A 23 10.13 -16.66 8.78
C ASP A 23 10.51 -16.04 7.43
N ILE A 24 11.15 -14.87 7.49
CA ILE A 24 11.89 -14.30 6.36
C ILE A 24 13.36 -14.60 6.65
N PRO A 25 14.06 -15.44 5.85
CA PRO A 25 15.47 -15.68 6.07
C PRO A 25 16.27 -14.41 5.72
N LEU A 26 16.88 -13.81 6.73
CA LEU A 26 17.96 -12.83 6.62
C LEU A 26 19.16 -13.46 5.89
N PRO A 27 19.75 -12.83 4.86
CA PRO A 27 21.04 -13.27 4.36
C PRO A 27 22.16 -12.82 5.33
N SER A 28 22.76 -13.80 5.99
CA SER A 28 23.94 -13.70 6.84
C SER A 28 25.18 -13.17 6.07
N SER A 29 25.84 -12.15 6.62
CA SER A 29 27.33 -12.05 6.63
C SER A 29 27.82 -12.65 7.96
N PRO A 30 29.08 -13.08 8.19
CA PRO A 30 30.34 -12.78 7.46
C PRO A 30 31.34 -13.98 7.35
N SER A 31 32.42 -13.85 6.55
CA SER A 31 33.80 -14.16 7.03
C SER A 31 34.89 -13.98 5.97
N GLN A 32 35.95 -13.35 6.44
CA GLN A 32 37.19 -13.00 5.76
C GLN A 32 38.09 -14.22 5.54
N ARG A 33 38.91 -14.20 4.48
CA ARG A 33 40.16 -14.95 4.45
C ARG A 33 41.32 -14.09 3.94
N ARG A 34 42.11 -13.66 4.94
CA ARG A 34 43.51 -13.26 5.03
C ARG A 34 44.46 -13.70 3.89
N SER A 35 45.28 -12.74 3.45
CA SER A 35 46.76 -12.77 3.23
C SER A 35 47.24 -11.30 3.30
N GLU A 36 47.94 -10.80 4.33
CA GLU A 36 49.42 -10.76 4.50
C GLU A 36 50.14 -10.37 3.17
N GLU A 37 50.91 -9.27 3.02
CA GLU A 37 52.21 -9.01 3.68
C GLU A 37 52.83 -7.63 3.26
N ILE A 38 53.19 -6.79 4.25
CA ILE A 38 54.39 -5.93 4.48
C ILE A 38 55.17 -5.25 3.32
N LYS A 39 55.28 -3.89 3.34
CA LYS A 39 56.52 -3.04 3.42
C LYS A 39 56.17 -1.54 3.17
N LYS A 40 56.36 -0.62 4.13
CA LYS A 40 57.53 0.30 4.32
C LYS A 40 57.90 0.99 2.98
N GLU A 41 57.79 2.31 2.78
CA GLU A 41 58.60 3.39 3.38
C GLU A 41 58.01 4.81 3.09
N THR A 42 58.21 5.73 4.03
CA THR A 42 58.19 7.22 3.89
C THR A 42 59.48 7.69 3.15
N PRO A 43 59.76 8.97 2.78
CA PRO A 43 59.06 10.28 2.90
C PRO A 43 59.21 11.15 1.60
N PRO A 44 59.47 12.48 1.59
CA PRO A 44 58.72 13.65 2.04
C PRO A 44 58.39 14.69 0.92
N ASN A 45 57.49 15.63 1.27
CA ASN A 45 57.48 17.08 0.96
C ASN A 45 58.45 17.66 -0.11
N THR A 46 57.94 18.42 -1.10
CA THR A 46 58.39 19.77 -1.52
C THR A 46 57.51 20.27 -2.70
N GLU A 47 56.99 21.50 -2.56
CA GLU A 47 56.19 22.31 -3.52
C GLU A 47 57.01 22.74 -4.79
N PRO A 48 56.58 23.76 -5.57
CA PRO A 48 55.46 23.83 -6.51
C PRO A 48 55.95 24.18 -7.93
N SER A 49 55.28 23.69 -8.99
CA SER A 49 55.44 24.28 -10.33
C SER A 49 54.13 24.26 -11.09
N GLN A 50 53.64 25.45 -11.39
CA GLN A 50 52.59 25.76 -12.35
C GLN A 50 53.07 25.40 -13.76
N GLU A 51 52.32 24.56 -14.48
CA GLU A 51 52.29 24.59 -15.93
C GLU A 51 50.85 24.35 -16.43
N LEU A 52 50.43 25.23 -17.35
CA LEU A 52 49.19 25.14 -18.10
C LEU A 52 49.19 23.85 -18.95
N ALA A 53 48.16 23.01 -18.81
CA ALA A 53 47.77 22.07 -19.87
C ALA A 53 46.32 21.61 -19.70
N CYS A 54 45.47 21.95 -20.67
CA CYS A 54 44.18 21.33 -20.88
C CYS A 54 44.39 19.87 -21.30
N SER A 55 43.99 18.88 -20.50
CA SER A 55 43.88 17.46 -20.92
C SER A 55 43.09 16.60 -19.92
N GLN A 56 41.89 16.22 -20.35
CA GLN A 56 41.11 14.98 -20.09
C GLN A 56 40.87 14.46 -18.65
N PRO A 57 39.61 14.22 -18.25
CA PRO A 57 39.30 13.42 -17.06
C PRO A 57 39.21 11.93 -17.41
N GLU A 58 40.35 11.28 -17.69
CA GLU A 58 40.42 9.81 -17.73
C GLU A 58 40.73 9.30 -16.31
N LYS A 59 39.70 9.12 -15.49
CA LYS A 59 39.77 8.22 -14.33
C LYS A 59 38.86 7.03 -14.63
N PRO A 60 39.30 5.78 -14.36
CA PRO A 60 38.42 4.62 -14.40
C PRO A 60 37.39 4.83 -13.31
N THR A 61 36.29 5.48 -13.69
CA THR A 61 35.20 5.77 -12.78
C THR A 61 34.60 4.42 -12.50
N ASN A 62 34.86 3.90 -11.30
CA ASN A 62 34.30 2.63 -10.85
C ASN A 62 32.85 2.56 -11.35
N PRO A 63 32.49 1.57 -12.19
CA PRO A 63 31.19 1.56 -12.89
C PRO A 63 30.03 1.65 -11.89
N ARG A 64 30.29 1.18 -10.67
CA ARG A 64 29.42 1.33 -9.50
C ARG A 64 29.16 2.78 -9.08
N LEU A 65 30.16 3.66 -9.08
CA LEU A 65 29.99 5.08 -8.75
C LEU A 65 29.16 5.80 -9.81
N VAL A 66 29.37 5.49 -11.09
CA VAL A 66 28.51 6.02 -12.17
C VAL A 66 27.07 5.55 -11.99
N ALA A 67 26.88 4.25 -11.77
CA ALA A 67 25.55 3.67 -11.55
C ALA A 67 24.86 4.19 -10.28
N LEU A 68 25.62 4.56 -9.24
CA LEU A 68 25.08 5.22 -8.05
C LEU A 68 24.72 6.68 -8.34
N GLY A 69 25.52 7.38 -9.13
CA GLY A 69 25.23 8.73 -9.60
C GLY A 69 23.93 8.79 -10.40
N THR A 70 23.74 7.88 -11.37
CA THR A 70 22.50 7.82 -12.16
C THR A 70 21.29 7.45 -11.32
N LYS A 71 21.44 6.57 -10.32
CA LYS A 71 20.36 6.26 -9.38
C LYS A 71 20.00 7.46 -8.52
N ARG A 72 21.01 8.18 -8.03
CA ARG A 72 20.80 9.40 -7.23
C ARG A 72 20.03 10.45 -8.03
N THR A 73 20.44 10.74 -9.26
CA THR A 73 19.75 11.72 -10.10
C THR A 73 18.33 11.27 -10.45
N ASN A 74 18.10 9.97 -10.68
CA ASN A 74 16.76 9.44 -10.91
C ASN A 74 15.86 9.60 -9.67
N LEU A 75 16.39 9.34 -8.48
CA LEU A 75 15.64 9.54 -7.23
C LEU A 75 15.35 11.01 -6.98
N GLU A 76 16.33 11.89 -7.20
CA GLU A 76 16.14 13.35 -7.10
C GLU A 76 15.08 13.84 -8.09
N ALA A 77 15.08 13.35 -9.33
CA ALA A 77 14.03 13.65 -10.31
C ALA A 77 12.64 13.18 -9.85
N LYS A 78 12.52 11.94 -9.34
CA LYS A 78 11.25 11.43 -8.80
C LYS A 78 10.75 12.22 -7.60
N LEU A 79 11.65 12.67 -6.73
CA LEU A 79 11.27 13.50 -5.58
C LEU A 79 10.72 14.84 -6.05
N ALA A 80 11.36 15.49 -7.04
CA ALA A 80 10.86 16.72 -7.63
C ALA A 80 9.49 16.53 -8.29
N ASP A 81 9.29 15.43 -9.03
CA ASP A 81 8.00 15.10 -9.65
C ASP A 81 6.90 14.92 -8.59
N PHE A 82 7.16 14.14 -7.53
CA PHE A 82 6.18 13.93 -6.46
C PHE A 82 5.90 15.21 -5.65
N GLN A 83 6.90 16.08 -5.47
CA GLN A 83 6.71 17.38 -4.83
C GLN A 83 5.80 18.29 -5.66
N SER A 84 6.04 18.39 -6.97
CA SER A 84 5.18 19.14 -7.89
C SER A 84 3.75 18.59 -7.89
N GLN A 85 3.58 17.27 -7.91
CA GLN A 85 2.26 16.64 -7.85
C GLN A 85 1.53 16.95 -6.53
N ARG A 86 2.24 16.93 -5.40
CA ARG A 86 1.68 17.29 -4.09
C ARG A 86 1.19 18.73 -4.08
N GLU A 87 2.01 19.67 -4.55
CA GLU A 87 1.64 21.09 -4.59
C GLU A 87 0.42 21.36 -5.49
N ALA A 88 0.34 20.67 -6.64
CA ALA A 88 -0.81 20.78 -7.53
C ALA A 88 -2.11 20.30 -6.84
N LEU A 89 -2.06 19.14 -6.18
CA LEU A 89 -3.21 18.60 -5.46
C LEU A 89 -3.61 19.45 -4.25
N ILE A 90 -2.64 20.06 -3.54
CA ILE A 90 -2.93 20.97 -2.43
C ILE A 90 -3.64 22.24 -2.91
N LYS A 91 -3.27 22.79 -4.07
CA LYS A 91 -3.94 23.97 -4.65
C LYS A 91 -5.36 23.66 -5.10
N GLU A 92 -5.60 22.45 -5.60
CA GLU A 92 -6.92 22.01 -6.05
C GLU A 92 -7.85 21.61 -4.89
N ALA A 93 -7.29 21.11 -3.78
CA ALA A 93 -8.04 20.64 -2.63
C ALA A 93 -8.87 21.76 -1.97
N LYS A 94 -10.19 21.63 -2.02
CA LYS A 94 -11.16 22.45 -1.26
C LYS A 94 -11.49 21.77 0.07
N MET A 95 -11.85 22.57 1.07
CA MET A 95 -12.36 22.04 2.34
C MET A 95 -13.64 21.21 2.10
N PRO A 96 -13.97 20.24 2.96
CA PRO A 96 -15.22 19.48 2.85
C PRO A 96 -16.48 20.36 2.86
N SER A 97 -16.39 21.59 3.38
CA SER A 97 -17.45 22.62 3.30
C SER A 97 -17.49 23.41 1.98
N GLY A 98 -16.68 23.07 0.98
CA GLY A 98 -16.61 23.74 -0.33
C GLY A 98 -15.83 25.08 -0.35
N LEU A 99 -15.28 25.49 0.80
CA LEU A 99 -14.48 26.71 0.95
C LEU A 99 -13.00 26.47 0.63
N GLU A 100 -12.34 27.49 0.12
CA GLU A 100 -10.89 27.52 -0.08
C GLU A 100 -10.17 27.35 1.27
N MET A 101 -9.04 26.63 1.29
CA MET A 101 -8.24 26.50 2.51
C MET A 101 -7.61 27.85 2.87
N PRO A 102 -7.62 28.28 4.15
CA PRO A 102 -7.00 29.53 4.57
C PRO A 102 -5.52 29.61 4.20
N GLU A 103 -5.09 30.79 3.77
CA GLU A 103 -3.71 31.02 3.30
C GLU A 103 -2.69 30.93 4.45
N ASP A 104 -3.16 31.03 5.69
CA ASP A 104 -2.34 30.98 6.91
C ASP A 104 -1.92 29.56 7.35
N TRP A 105 -2.42 28.51 6.70
CA TRP A 105 -2.06 27.12 7.03
C TRP A 105 -0.76 26.68 6.35
N THR A 106 0.06 25.90 7.08
CA THR A 106 1.25 25.28 6.49
C THR A 106 0.86 24.19 5.48
N ASP A 107 1.75 23.90 4.52
CA ASP A 107 1.51 22.88 3.50
C ASP A 107 1.29 21.48 4.09
N GLU A 108 1.86 21.19 5.27
CA GLU A 108 1.62 19.96 6.02
C GLU A 108 0.18 19.91 6.57
N GLN A 109 -0.34 21.02 7.10
CA GLN A 109 -1.69 21.09 7.64
C GLN A 109 -2.74 20.98 6.53
N ARG A 110 -2.50 21.65 5.40
CA ARG A 110 -3.33 21.54 4.20
C ARG A 110 -3.35 20.12 3.64
N SER A 111 -2.18 19.50 3.51
CA SER A 111 -2.08 18.11 3.05
C SER A 111 -2.82 17.14 3.98
N LYS A 112 -2.69 17.33 5.31
CA LYS A 112 -3.40 16.49 6.28
C LYS A 112 -4.91 16.67 6.15
N GLN A 113 -5.40 17.91 6.09
CA GLN A 113 -6.83 18.18 5.95
C GLN A 113 -7.40 17.63 4.64
N ALA A 114 -6.66 17.74 3.53
CA ALA A 114 -7.07 17.19 2.24
C ALA A 114 -7.17 15.65 2.31
N MET A 115 -6.20 14.99 2.95
CA MET A 115 -6.23 13.54 3.15
C MET A 115 -7.36 13.12 4.10
N ASP A 116 -7.60 13.87 5.17
CA ASP A 116 -8.69 13.62 6.12
C ASP A 116 -10.06 13.79 5.44
N GLY A 117 -10.20 14.80 4.58
CA GLY A 117 -11.40 15.01 3.76
C GLY A 117 -11.64 13.87 2.76
N ALA A 118 -10.60 13.45 2.03
CA ALA A 118 -10.69 12.31 1.12
C ALA A 118 -11.07 11.01 1.85
N ASN A 119 -10.45 10.77 3.02
CA ASN A 119 -10.77 9.63 3.86
C ASN A 119 -12.20 9.66 4.39
N ALA A 120 -12.72 10.85 4.75
CA ALA A 120 -14.11 11.01 5.16
C ALA A 120 -15.07 10.64 4.01
N THR A 121 -14.84 11.18 2.81
CA THR A 121 -15.66 10.86 1.62
C THR A 121 -15.65 9.36 1.29
N ILE A 122 -14.49 8.70 1.41
CA ILE A 122 -14.39 7.25 1.19
C ILE A 122 -15.20 6.49 2.23
N LYS A 123 -15.11 6.88 3.51
CA LYS A 123 -15.90 6.25 4.58
C LYS A 123 -17.40 6.44 4.38
N ASP A 124 -17.83 7.63 3.99
CA ASP A 124 -19.23 7.92 3.73
C ASP A 124 -19.75 7.10 2.54
N HIS A 125 -18.95 6.95 1.48
CA HIS A 125 -19.31 6.10 0.34
C HIS A 125 -19.41 4.61 0.73
N ILE A 126 -18.46 4.11 1.53
CA ILE A 126 -18.48 2.73 2.06
C ILE A 126 -19.73 2.52 2.92
N ALA A 127 -20.05 3.45 3.81
CA ALA A 127 -21.25 3.39 4.65
C ALA A 127 -22.53 3.39 3.81
N LEU A 128 -22.60 4.26 2.79
CA LEU A 128 -23.75 4.31 1.89
C LEU A 128 -23.92 3.00 1.12
N LEU A 129 -22.84 2.41 0.60
CA LEU A 129 -22.88 1.13 -0.10
C LEU A 129 -23.34 -0.02 0.82
N HIS A 130 -22.84 -0.06 2.06
CA HIS A 130 -23.31 -1.04 3.04
C HIS A 130 -24.80 -0.85 3.35
N SER A 131 -25.23 0.38 3.63
CA SER A 131 -26.65 0.66 3.92
C SER A 131 -27.57 0.31 2.76
N TYR A 132 -27.13 0.57 1.51
CA TYR A 132 -27.88 0.20 0.31
C TYR A 132 -27.99 -1.32 0.17
N ASN A 133 -26.88 -2.05 0.31
CA ASN A 133 -26.90 -3.50 0.21
C ASN A 133 -27.78 -4.13 1.31
N GLU A 134 -27.69 -3.64 2.54
CA GLU A 134 -28.55 -4.12 3.63
C GLU A 134 -30.04 -3.91 3.32
N ILE A 135 -30.43 -2.71 2.88
CA ILE A 135 -31.82 -2.41 2.52
C ILE A 135 -32.27 -3.24 1.30
N LYS A 136 -31.41 -3.41 0.30
CA LYS A 136 -31.68 -4.22 -0.89
C LYS A 136 -31.91 -5.68 -0.53
N ASP A 137 -31.07 -6.26 0.33
CA ASP A 137 -31.19 -7.66 0.76
C ASP A 137 -32.47 -7.87 1.58
N ILE A 138 -32.81 -6.94 2.48
CA ILE A 138 -34.08 -6.98 3.23
C ILE A 138 -35.26 -6.85 2.27
N GLY A 139 -35.20 -5.92 1.32
CA GLY A 139 -36.24 -5.68 0.33
C GLY A 139 -36.49 -6.93 -0.53
N LEU A 140 -35.43 -7.55 -1.04
CA LEU A 140 -35.50 -8.77 -1.85
C LEU A 140 -36.01 -9.97 -1.03
N ALA A 141 -35.60 -10.10 0.24
CA ALA A 141 -36.12 -11.12 1.14
C ALA A 141 -37.64 -10.96 1.37
N LEU A 142 -38.11 -9.73 1.63
CA LEU A 142 -39.54 -9.43 1.77
C LEU A 142 -40.29 -9.68 0.46
N MET A 143 -39.71 -9.32 -0.68
CA MET A 143 -40.25 -9.58 -2.01
C MET A 143 -40.45 -11.07 -2.26
N GLY A 144 -39.48 -11.90 -1.86
CA GLY A 144 -39.58 -13.36 -1.90
C GLY A 144 -40.77 -13.89 -1.10
N LEU A 145 -40.95 -13.39 0.13
CA LEU A 145 -42.10 -13.77 0.97
C LEU A 145 -43.46 -13.37 0.37
N VAL A 146 -43.52 -12.20 -0.30
CA VAL A 146 -44.75 -11.77 -0.99
C VAL A 146 -45.01 -12.64 -2.23
N ALA A 147 -43.96 -12.99 -2.97
CA ALA A 147 -44.03 -13.86 -4.14
C ALA A 147 -44.53 -15.26 -3.78
N GLU A 148 -44.05 -15.83 -2.67
CA GLU A 148 -44.54 -17.10 -2.12
C GLU A 148 -46.04 -17.03 -1.78
N LYS A 149 -46.49 -15.96 -1.09
CA LYS A 149 -47.91 -15.80 -0.73
C LYS A 149 -48.84 -15.64 -1.93
N ARG A 150 -48.37 -14.97 -2.99
CA ARG A 150 -49.13 -14.80 -4.24
C ARG A 150 -48.95 -15.96 -5.22
N GLN A 151 -48.10 -16.93 -4.90
CA GLN A 151 -47.67 -18.01 -5.80
C GLN A 151 -47.23 -17.49 -7.19
N ALA A 152 -46.58 -16.33 -7.21
CA ALA A 152 -46.08 -15.68 -8.41
C ALA A 152 -44.55 -15.72 -8.42
N ARG A 153 -43.94 -15.51 -9.60
CA ARG A 153 -42.49 -15.39 -9.70
C ARG A 153 -42.06 -14.03 -9.13
N VAL A 154 -40.93 -14.02 -8.41
CA VAL A 154 -40.35 -12.78 -7.84
C VAL A 154 -40.17 -11.70 -8.92
N THR A 155 -39.79 -12.08 -10.15
CA THR A 155 -39.62 -11.15 -11.28
C THR A 155 -40.91 -10.42 -11.66
N THR A 156 -42.06 -11.10 -11.65
CA THR A 156 -43.37 -10.47 -11.97
C THR A 156 -43.76 -9.47 -10.89
N ILE A 157 -43.48 -9.78 -9.62
CA ILE A 157 -43.72 -8.85 -8.53
C ILE A 157 -42.74 -7.67 -8.61
N MET A 158 -41.47 -7.89 -8.97
CA MET A 158 -40.51 -6.80 -9.15
C MET A 158 -40.98 -5.80 -10.21
N GLU A 159 -41.48 -6.30 -11.34
CA GLU A 159 -42.09 -5.46 -12.38
C GLU A 159 -43.34 -4.71 -11.87
N GLU A 160 -44.23 -5.35 -11.09
CA GLU A 160 -45.40 -4.69 -10.49
C GLU A 160 -45.04 -3.53 -9.54
N PHE A 161 -43.94 -3.68 -8.79
CA PHE A 161 -43.43 -2.64 -7.89
C PHE A 161 -42.46 -1.66 -8.59
N GLY A 162 -42.25 -1.80 -9.90
CA GLY A 162 -41.41 -0.90 -10.70
C GLY A 162 -39.90 -1.06 -10.47
N MET A 163 -39.45 -2.20 -9.95
CA MET A 163 -38.05 -2.52 -9.73
C MET A 163 -37.50 -3.36 -10.89
N SER A 164 -36.28 -3.06 -11.34
CA SER A 164 -35.55 -3.92 -12.27
C SER A 164 -34.47 -4.73 -11.56
N GLU A 165 -33.95 -5.78 -12.20
CA GLU A 165 -32.85 -6.60 -11.66
C GLU A 165 -31.56 -5.80 -11.42
N LYS A 166 -31.44 -4.62 -12.04
CA LYS A 166 -30.26 -3.74 -11.93
C LYS A 166 -30.35 -2.70 -10.82
N ASP A 167 -31.52 -2.54 -10.20
CA ASP A 167 -31.79 -1.55 -9.14
C ASP A 167 -31.61 -2.15 -7.74
#